data_AF-A0A3R6MWX2-F1
#
_entry.id   AF-A0A3R6MWX2-F1
#
_cell.length_a   1.000
_cell.length_b   1.000
_cell.length_c   1.000
_cell.angle_alpha   90.00
_cell.angle_beta   90.00
_cell.angle_gamma   90.00
#
_symmetry.space_group_name_H-M   'P 1'
#
loop_
_entity.id
_entity.type
_entity.pdbx_description
1 polymer ?
#
loop_
_entity_poly.entity_id
_entity_poly.type
_entity_poly.pdbx_seq_one_letter_code
_entity_poly.pdbx_strand_id
1 'polypeptide(L)'
;MEEQKLSLVNLNDLIKYHPYHISTFADFANVTQELLEAALAGEDELTLYEVWCMAKCTGVPCQVMICPQRIMLSKERYRHRTMILTLHKNLYKIWDAEKEGSHEASTYMRYRRTHLVNLMLDFQNKGEVSYCRYLGVKQELEDCLLFISNEKRKPRERATTK
;
A
#
# COMPACT_ATOMS: atom_id res chain seq x y z
N MET A 1 23.15 26.93 8.23
CA MET A 1 22.95 25.60 7.61
C MET A 1 21.44 25.41 7.64
N GLU A 2 20.74 25.74 6.55
CA GLU A 2 19.28 25.64 6.51
C GLU A 2 18.89 24.17 6.61
N GLU A 3 18.12 23.81 7.65
CA GLU A 3 17.48 22.50 7.71
C GLU A 3 16.49 22.42 6.54
N GLN A 4 16.79 21.53 5.58
CA GLN A 4 15.89 21.28 4.46
C GLN A 4 14.63 20.60 4.98
N LYS A 5 13.52 21.34 5.00
CA LYS A 5 12.20 20.81 5.30
C LYS A 5 11.89 19.62 4.40
N LEU A 6 11.55 18.49 5.01
CA LEU A 6 11.20 17.27 4.27
C LEU A 6 9.92 17.48 3.47
N SER A 7 9.92 17.05 2.21
CA SER A 7 8.69 16.95 1.44
C SER A 7 7.98 15.65 1.79
N LEU A 8 6.76 15.77 2.30
CA LEU A 8 5.95 14.62 2.70
C LEU A 8 4.88 14.26 1.66
N VAL A 9 4.98 14.76 0.42
CA VAL A 9 3.98 14.55 -0.64
C VAL A 9 3.77 13.06 -0.94
N ASN A 10 4.86 12.28 -0.98
CA ASN A 10 4.77 10.85 -1.23
C ASN A 10 4.29 10.07 0.01
N LEU A 11 4.67 10.51 1.22
CA LEU A 11 4.16 9.93 2.46
C LEU A 11 2.64 10.14 2.58
N ASN A 12 2.16 11.34 2.29
CA ASN A 12 0.73 11.66 2.30
C ASN A 12 -0.04 10.79 1.31
N ASP A 13 0.45 10.68 0.07
CA ASP A 13 -0.14 9.76 -0.92
C ASP A 13 -0.12 8.31 -0.43
N LEU A 14 0.95 7.87 0.23
CA LEU A 14 1.01 6.50 0.76
C LEU A 14 -0.03 6.27 1.85
N ILE A 15 -0.10 7.13 2.86
CA ILE A 15 -1.08 7.03 3.96
C ILE A 15 -2.51 7.01 3.41
N LYS A 16 -2.79 7.79 2.37
CA LYS A 16 -4.11 7.83 1.72
C LYS A 16 -4.52 6.50 1.08
N TYR A 17 -3.58 5.73 0.55
CA TYR A 17 -3.88 4.54 -0.27
C TYR A 17 -3.42 3.23 0.34
N HIS A 18 -2.57 3.26 1.36
CA HIS A 18 -2.12 2.06 2.07
C HIS A 18 -3.28 1.48 2.90
N PRO A 19 -3.38 0.16 3.06
CA PRO A 19 -4.40 -0.46 3.91
C PRO A 19 -4.30 -0.10 5.40
N TYR A 20 -3.17 0.48 5.83
CA TYR A 20 -2.96 0.86 7.23
C TYR A 20 -3.64 2.18 7.52
N HIS A 21 -4.27 2.26 8.69
CA HIS A 21 -4.83 3.51 9.19
C HIS A 21 -3.69 4.48 9.56
N ILE A 22 -3.95 5.80 9.48
CA ILE A 22 -2.95 6.83 9.84
C ILE A 22 -2.40 6.65 11.26
N SER A 23 -3.23 6.17 12.19
CA SER A 23 -2.79 5.84 13.56
C SER A 23 -1.70 4.77 13.57
N THR A 24 -1.75 3.77 12.69
CA THR A 24 -0.68 2.76 12.58
C THR A 24 0.64 3.42 12.16
N PHE A 25 0.61 4.37 11.22
CA PHE A 25 1.81 5.12 10.84
C PHE A 25 2.37 5.93 12.01
N ALA A 26 1.50 6.61 12.77
CA ALA A 26 1.87 7.38 13.95
C ALA A 26 2.50 6.49 15.03
N ASP A 27 1.89 5.34 15.33
CA ASP A 27 2.38 4.36 16.30
C ASP A 27 3.80 3.88 15.94
N PHE A 28 4.04 3.57 14.66
CA PHE A 28 5.37 3.15 14.21
C PHE A 28 6.40 4.28 14.25
N ALA A 29 6.00 5.50 13.95
CA ALA A 29 6.85 6.69 14.07
C ALA A 29 7.07 7.11 15.54
N ASN A 30 6.34 6.54 16.50
CA ASN A 30 6.33 6.96 17.89
C ASN A 30 5.98 8.45 18.04
N VAL A 31 4.97 8.89 17.28
CA VAL A 31 4.38 10.24 17.33
C VAL A 31 2.87 10.10 17.53
N THR A 32 2.21 11.18 17.93
CA THR A 32 0.73 11.17 17.99
C THR A 32 0.14 11.28 16.59
N GLN A 33 -1.11 10.84 16.43
CA GLN A 33 -1.82 10.99 15.16
C GLN A 33 -1.96 12.48 14.80
N GLU A 34 -2.20 13.36 15.78
CA GLU A 34 -2.35 14.79 15.57
C GLU A 34 -1.05 15.43 15.04
N LEU A 35 0.11 15.02 15.58
CA LEU A 35 1.41 15.51 15.10
C LEU A 35 1.67 15.05 13.66
N LEU A 36 1.36 13.79 13.36
CA LEU A 36 1.49 13.27 11.99
C LEU A 36 0.58 14.04 11.02
N GLU A 37 -0.67 14.30 11.39
CA GLU A 37 -1.61 15.09 10.58
C GLU A 37 -1.13 16.53 10.36
N ALA A 38 -0.64 17.20 11.41
CA ALA A 38 -0.06 18.54 11.33
C ALA A 38 1.17 18.57 10.42
N ALA A 39 2.04 17.56 10.50
CA ALA A 39 3.19 17.46 9.62
C ALA A 39 2.79 17.24 8.15
N LEU A 40 1.78 16.42 7.88
CA LEU A 40 1.24 16.23 6.53
C LEU A 40 0.57 17.49 5.98
N ALA A 41 0.01 18.33 6.85
CA ALA A 41 -0.51 19.66 6.51
C ALA A 41 0.61 20.71 6.31
N GLY A 42 1.85 20.37 6.70
CA GLY A 42 3.01 21.26 6.63
C GLY A 42 3.13 22.23 7.81
N GLU A 43 2.31 22.04 8.84
CA GLU A 43 2.25 22.84 10.07
C GLU A 43 3.30 22.42 11.10
N ASP A 44 3.77 21.18 11.03
CA ASP A 44 4.83 20.62 11.87
C ASP A 44 5.89 19.89 11.01
N GLU A 45 6.97 19.44 11.64
CA GLU A 45 8.06 18.73 10.98
C GLU A 45 8.26 17.34 11.57
N LEU A 46 8.32 16.35 10.69
CA LEU A 46 8.78 15.02 11.07
C LEU A 46 10.30 14.94 10.93
N THR A 47 10.92 14.22 11.86
CA THR A 47 12.32 13.85 11.75
C THR A 47 12.52 12.76 10.69
N LEU A 48 13.73 12.68 10.13
CA LEU A 48 14.08 11.58 9.22
C LEU A 48 13.93 10.20 9.88
N TYR A 49 14.11 10.11 11.19
CA TYR A 49 13.96 8.87 11.94
C TYR A 49 12.49 8.42 11.99
N GLU A 50 11.56 9.32 12.26
CA GLU A 50 10.12 9.04 12.24
C GLU A 50 9.66 8.55 10.86
N VAL A 51 10.10 9.22 9.80
CA VAL A 51 9.81 8.80 8.42
C VAL A 51 10.44 7.44 8.11
N TRP A 52 11.66 7.19 8.59
CA TRP A 52 12.32 5.90 8.43
C TRP A 52 11.57 4.75 9.14
N CYS A 53 11.01 5.00 10.33
CA CYS A 53 10.20 4.01 11.02
C CYS A 53 8.94 3.64 10.22
N MET A 54 8.26 4.62 9.62
CA MET A 54 7.13 4.38 8.71
C MET A 54 7.55 3.65 7.42
N ALA A 55 8.72 3.98 6.87
CA ALA A 55 9.29 3.28 5.73
C ALA A 55 9.52 1.79 6.03
N LYS A 56 10.06 1.50 7.22
CA LYS A 56 10.29 0.13 7.67
C LYS A 56 9.00 -0.65 7.86
N CYS A 57 7.95 -0.06 8.43
CA CYS A 57 6.69 -0.77 8.67
C CYS A 57 5.94 -1.10 7.38
N THR A 58 6.02 -0.22 6.37
CA THR A 58 5.36 -0.42 5.07
C THR A 58 6.23 -1.19 4.07
N GLY A 59 7.52 -1.39 4.37
CA GLY A 59 8.48 -1.96 3.42
C GLY A 59 8.77 -1.06 2.21
N VAL A 60 8.35 0.21 2.26
CA VAL A 60 8.60 1.21 1.21
C VAL A 60 9.94 1.90 1.49
N PRO A 61 10.83 2.05 0.50
CA PRO A 61 12.11 2.73 0.72
C PRO A 61 11.94 4.15 1.26
N CYS A 62 12.72 4.53 2.27
CA CYS A 62 12.65 5.88 2.86
C CYS A 62 12.86 6.98 1.81
N GLN A 63 13.72 6.75 0.82
CA GLN A 63 13.94 7.70 -0.29
C GLN A 63 12.68 7.98 -1.13
N VAL A 64 11.74 7.03 -1.20
CA VAL A 64 10.45 7.26 -1.86
C VAL A 64 9.60 8.21 -1.04
N MET A 65 9.59 8.07 0.29
CA MET A 65 8.77 8.89 1.19
C MET A 65 9.22 10.34 1.23
N ILE A 66 10.53 10.58 1.34
CA ILE A 66 11.12 11.92 1.43
C ILE A 66 11.40 12.56 0.07
N CYS A 67 11.05 11.90 -1.03
CA CYS A 67 11.29 12.43 -2.37
C CYS A 67 10.54 13.77 -2.54
N PRO A 68 11.24 14.87 -2.90
CA PRO A 68 10.63 16.19 -3.05
C PRO A 68 9.45 16.21 -4.01
N GLN A 69 9.56 15.45 -5.10
CA GLN A 69 8.56 15.35 -6.15
C GLN A 69 7.72 14.11 -5.98
N ARG A 70 6.41 14.24 -6.24
CA ARG A 70 5.51 13.07 -6.30
C ARG A 70 6.00 12.11 -7.38
N ILE A 71 6.24 10.86 -6.99
CA ILE A 71 6.71 9.82 -7.92
C ILE A 71 5.52 9.31 -8.72
N MET A 72 5.64 9.32 -10.05
CA MET A 72 4.56 8.93 -10.96
C MET A 72 4.91 7.66 -11.75
N LEU A 73 3.95 6.75 -11.83
CA LEU A 73 3.94 5.68 -12.81
C LEU A 73 3.24 6.17 -14.08
N SER A 74 4.01 6.32 -15.16
CA SER A 74 3.51 6.64 -16.51
C SER A 74 3.26 5.39 -17.38
N LYS A 75 2.17 5.40 -18.17
CA LYS A 75 1.83 4.37 -19.17
C LYS A 75 2.85 4.27 -20.31
N GLU A 76 3.63 5.31 -20.57
CA GLU A 76 4.61 5.33 -21.65
C GLU A 76 5.81 4.44 -21.34
N ARG A 77 6.08 4.19 -20.06
CA ARG A 77 7.19 3.36 -19.60
C ARG A 77 6.80 1.89 -19.53
N TYR A 78 7.52 1.04 -20.27
CA TYR A 78 7.27 -0.41 -20.32
C TYR A 78 7.23 -1.05 -18.92
N ARG A 79 8.23 -0.74 -18.08
CA ARG A 79 8.30 -1.28 -16.71
C ARG A 79 7.06 -0.96 -15.88
N HIS A 80 6.51 0.24 -16.02
CA HIS A 80 5.32 0.66 -15.29
C HIS A 80 4.06 -0.06 -15.79
N ARG A 81 3.94 -0.25 -17.11
CA ARG A 81 2.88 -1.10 -17.67
C ARG A 81 2.95 -2.52 -17.12
N THR A 82 4.15 -3.09 -17.03
CA THR A 82 4.35 -4.43 -16.44
C THR A 82 3.92 -4.47 -14.98
N MET A 83 4.23 -3.44 -14.19
CA MET A 83 3.81 -3.36 -12.78
C MET A 83 2.28 -3.37 -12.63
N ILE A 84 1.55 -2.59 -13.43
CA ILE A 84 0.09 -2.56 -13.42
C ILE A 84 -0.50 -3.88 -13.92
N LEU A 85 0.07 -4.46 -14.99
CA LEU A 85 -0.32 -5.77 -15.50
C LEU A 85 -0.18 -6.88 -14.44
N THR A 86 0.83 -6.81 -13.58
CA THR A 86 0.97 -7.77 -12.47
C THR A 86 -0.18 -7.68 -11.47
N LEU A 87 -0.64 -6.46 -11.13
CA LEU A 87 -1.81 -6.28 -10.27
C LEU A 87 -3.06 -6.90 -10.91
N HIS A 88 -3.25 -6.67 -12.21
CA HIS A 88 -4.36 -7.24 -12.95
C HIS A 88 -4.33 -8.78 -12.94
N LYS A 89 -3.16 -9.40 -13.15
CA LYS A 89 -2.99 -10.86 -13.03
C LYS A 89 -3.31 -11.38 -11.63
N ASN A 90 -2.94 -10.64 -10.59
CA ASN A 90 -3.26 -11.02 -9.21
C ASN A 90 -4.75 -10.90 -8.90
N LEU A 91 -5.47 -9.94 -9.50
CA LEU A 91 -6.93 -9.86 -9.40
C LEU A 91 -7.60 -11.12 -9.96
N TYR A 92 -7.14 -11.66 -11.10
CA TYR A 92 -7.68 -12.91 -11.63
C TYR A 92 -7.52 -14.08 -10.65
N LYS A 93 -6.38 -14.18 -9.95
CA LYS A 93 -6.20 -15.20 -8.91
C LYS A 93 -7.20 -15.07 -7.77
N ILE A 94 -7.49 -13.84 -7.35
CA ILE A 94 -8.52 -13.58 -6.33
C ILE A 94 -9.90 -13.95 -6.89
N TRP A 95 -10.20 -13.60 -8.13
CA TRP A 95 -11.47 -13.95 -8.76
C TRP A 95 -11.67 -15.47 -8.89
N ASP A 96 -10.62 -16.22 -9.24
CA ASP A 96 -10.69 -17.67 -9.29
C ASP A 96 -10.89 -18.27 -7.89
N ALA A 97 -10.21 -17.75 -6.86
CA ALA A 97 -10.43 -18.15 -5.48
C ALA A 97 -11.85 -17.84 -4.98
N GLU A 98 -12.45 -16.72 -5.40
CA GLU A 98 -13.84 -16.40 -5.10
C GLU A 98 -14.80 -17.45 -5.70
N LYS A 99 -14.57 -17.86 -6.96
CA LYS A 99 -15.35 -18.95 -7.59
C LYS A 99 -15.20 -20.29 -6.89
N GLU A 100 -14.04 -20.53 -6.29
CA GLU A 100 -13.76 -21.70 -5.46
C GLU A 100 -14.36 -21.60 -4.05
N GLY A 101 -15.00 -20.48 -3.69
CA GLY A 101 -15.69 -20.29 -2.42
C GLY A 101 -14.86 -19.67 -1.29
N SER A 102 -13.72 -19.04 -1.59
CA SER A 102 -12.92 -18.32 -0.59
C SER A 102 -13.67 -17.11 -0.03
N HIS A 103 -13.72 -16.99 1.31
CA HIS A 103 -14.38 -15.89 1.99
C HIS A 103 -13.55 -14.60 1.86
N GLU A 104 -12.24 -14.69 2.04
CA GLU A 104 -11.31 -13.57 1.84
C GLU A 104 -11.39 -13.00 0.41
N ALA A 105 -11.45 -13.88 -0.59
CA ALA A 105 -11.61 -13.47 -1.98
C ALA A 105 -12.94 -12.74 -2.22
N SER A 106 -14.05 -13.28 -1.69
CA SER A 106 -15.37 -12.66 -1.83
C SER A 106 -15.42 -11.27 -1.17
N THR A 107 -14.85 -11.14 0.02
CA THR A 107 -14.74 -9.87 0.74
C THR A 107 -13.93 -8.85 -0.05
N TYR A 108 -12.78 -9.25 -0.60
CA TYR A 108 -11.98 -8.38 -1.45
C TYR A 108 -12.74 -7.91 -2.69
N MET A 109 -13.40 -8.83 -3.39
CA MET A 109 -14.15 -8.54 -4.62
C MET A 109 -15.31 -7.58 -4.38
N ARG A 110 -15.95 -7.67 -3.21
CA ARG A 110 -17.08 -6.81 -2.81
C ARG A 110 -16.65 -5.41 -2.39
N TYR A 111 -15.56 -5.28 -1.63
CA TYR A 111 -15.24 -4.03 -0.93
C TYR A 111 -13.94 -3.34 -1.37
N ARG A 112 -12.94 -4.09 -1.86
CA ARG A 112 -11.58 -3.58 -2.13
C ARG A 112 -11.25 -3.51 -3.62
N ARG A 113 -11.91 -4.31 -4.46
CA ARG A 113 -11.70 -4.35 -5.92
C ARG A 113 -11.75 -2.98 -6.59
N THR A 114 -12.61 -2.09 -6.12
CA THR A 114 -12.80 -0.73 -6.68
C THR A 114 -11.52 0.09 -6.64
N HIS A 115 -10.66 -0.08 -5.64
CA HIS A 115 -9.38 0.63 -5.54
C HIS A 115 -8.45 0.27 -6.71
N LEU A 116 -8.32 -1.02 -7.01
CA LEU A 116 -7.55 -1.51 -8.16
C LEU A 116 -8.17 -1.06 -9.49
N VAL A 117 -9.48 -1.22 -9.65
CA VAL A 117 -10.16 -0.85 -10.90
C VAL A 117 -9.99 0.65 -11.18
N ASN A 118 -10.15 1.50 -10.15
CA ASN A 118 -9.95 2.94 -10.29
C ASN A 118 -8.49 3.29 -10.61
N LEU A 119 -7.52 2.60 -9.99
CA LEU A 119 -6.09 2.76 -10.32
C LEU A 119 -5.83 2.43 -11.79
N MET A 120 -6.36 1.31 -12.28
CA MET A 120 -6.18 0.86 -13.66
C MET A 120 -6.86 1.80 -14.66
N LEU A 121 -8.08 2.25 -14.37
CA LEU A 121 -8.80 3.21 -15.20
C LEU A 121 -8.06 4.55 -15.29
N ASP A 122 -7.57 5.07 -14.15
CA ASP A 122 -6.79 6.30 -14.14
C ASP A 122 -5.48 6.13 -14.93
N PHE A 123 -4.78 5.02 -14.76
CA PHE A 123 -3.55 4.74 -15.52
C PHE A 123 -3.80 4.65 -17.02
N GLN A 124 -4.92 4.05 -17.43
CA GLN A 124 -5.29 3.93 -18.84
C GLN A 124 -5.73 5.28 -19.45
N ASN A 125 -6.63 5.99 -18.76
CA ASN A 125 -7.29 7.18 -19.29
C ASN A 125 -6.43 8.43 -19.14
N LYS A 126 -5.82 8.63 -17.98
CA LYS A 126 -4.97 9.81 -17.68
C LYS A 126 -3.53 9.58 -18.09
N GLY A 127 -3.10 8.32 -18.22
CA GLY A 127 -1.74 7.96 -18.62
C GLY A 127 -0.73 7.93 -17.48
N GLU A 128 -1.14 8.29 -16.27
CA GLU A 128 -0.28 8.26 -15.10
C GLU A 128 -1.05 8.09 -13.79
N VAL A 129 -0.38 7.53 -12.79
CA VAL A 129 -0.87 7.38 -11.40
C VAL A 129 0.30 7.54 -10.45
N SER A 130 0.06 7.97 -9.21
CA SER A 130 1.15 8.07 -8.23
C SER A 130 1.66 6.68 -7.84
N TYR A 131 2.97 6.59 -7.61
CA TYR A 131 3.63 5.35 -7.24
C TYR A 131 3.17 4.85 -5.86
N CYS A 132 2.95 5.76 -4.91
CA CYS A 132 2.42 5.41 -3.59
C CYS A 132 0.99 4.88 -3.65
N ARG A 133 0.14 5.38 -4.57
CA ARG A 133 -1.17 4.77 -4.84
C ARG A 133 -1.04 3.33 -5.34
N TYR A 134 -0.12 3.10 -6.26
CA TYR A 134 0.19 1.74 -6.72
C TYR A 134 0.65 0.84 -5.58
N LEU A 135 1.53 1.32 -4.69
CA LEU A 135 2.03 0.56 -3.56
C LEU A 135 0.92 0.18 -2.57
N GLY A 136 0.02 1.12 -2.26
CA GLY A 136 -1.11 0.84 -1.37
C GLY A 136 -2.06 -0.22 -1.94
N VAL A 137 -2.45 -0.08 -3.22
CA VAL A 137 -3.29 -1.09 -3.90
C VAL A 137 -2.57 -2.44 -4.01
N LYS A 138 -1.26 -2.43 -4.28
CA LYS A 138 -0.44 -3.65 -4.32
C LYS A 138 -0.47 -4.37 -2.99
N GLN A 139 -0.31 -3.64 -1.88
CA GLN A 139 -0.34 -4.22 -0.54
C GLN A 139 -1.71 -4.87 -0.25
N GLU A 140 -2.82 -4.18 -0.56
CA GLU A 140 -4.18 -4.75 -0.39
C GLU A 140 -4.36 -6.08 -1.16
N LEU A 141 -3.82 -6.18 -2.38
CA LEU A 141 -3.84 -7.42 -3.17
C LEU A 141 -2.99 -8.53 -2.56
N GLU A 142 -1.78 -8.20 -2.11
CA GLU A 142 -0.84 -9.16 -1.55
C GLU A 142 -1.34 -9.71 -0.21
N ASP A 143 -1.92 -8.86 0.64
CA ASP A 143 -2.55 -9.28 1.90
C ASP A 143 -3.73 -10.23 1.64
N CYS A 144 -4.61 -9.91 0.69
CA CYS A 144 -5.73 -10.79 0.33
C CYS A 144 -5.23 -12.16 -0.17
N LEU A 145 -4.24 -12.18 -1.07
CA LEU A 145 -3.64 -13.43 -1.55
C LEU A 145 -3.00 -14.25 -0.43
N LEU A 146 -2.37 -13.60 0.54
CA LEU A 146 -1.84 -14.26 1.72
C LEU A 146 -2.94 -14.88 2.57
N PHE A 147 -4.05 -14.16 2.81
CA PHE A 147 -5.18 -14.68 3.57
C PHE A 147 -5.89 -15.83 2.86
N ILE A 148 -6.11 -15.74 1.55
CA ILE A 148 -6.61 -16.85 0.71
C ILE A 148 -5.69 -18.07 0.85
N SER A 149 -4.37 -17.87 0.81
CA SER A 149 -3.42 -18.98 0.99
C SER A 149 -3.51 -19.59 2.39
N ASN A 150 -3.85 -18.81 3.42
CA ASN A 150 -3.99 -19.30 4.79
C ASN A 150 -5.32 -20.05 4.99
N GLU A 151 -6.42 -19.60 4.38
CA GLU A 151 -7.69 -20.34 4.37
C GLU A 151 -7.52 -21.75 3.80
N LYS A 152 -6.71 -21.90 2.75
CA LYS A 152 -6.45 -23.18 2.09
C LYS A 152 -5.55 -24.12 2.90
N ARG A 153 -4.88 -23.66 3.96
CA ARG A 153 -4.01 -24.51 4.78
C ARG A 153 -4.85 -25.32 5.78
N LYS A 154 -4.70 -26.65 5.77
CA LYS A 154 -5.24 -27.51 6.84
C LYS A 154 -4.62 -27.13 8.20
N PRO A 155 -5.37 -27.19 9.32
CA PRO A 155 -4.81 -26.99 10.64
C PRO A 155 -3.65 -27.95 10.87
N ARG A 156 -2.57 -27.48 11.48
CA ARG A 156 -1.51 -28.38 11.98
C ARG A 156 -2.12 -29.21 13.12
N GLU A 157 -2.28 -30.51 12.92
CA GLU A 157 -2.53 -31.45 14.01
C GLU A 157 -1.35 -31.36 14.98
N ARG A 158 -1.58 -30.83 16.19
CA ARG A 158 -0.59 -30.93 17.26
C ARG A 158 -0.55 -32.40 17.65
N ALA A 159 0.57 -33.07 17.40
CA ALA A 159 0.81 -34.41 17.91
C ALA A 159 0.63 -34.37 19.44
N THR A 160 -0.43 -35.00 19.93
CA THR A 160 -0.61 -35.26 21.35
C THR A 160 0.39 -36.36 21.71
N THR A 161 1.55 -35.96 22.23
CA THR A 161 2.46 -36.89 22.90
C THR A 161 1.73 -37.47 24.10
N LYS A 162 1.39 -38.76 24.01
CA LYS A 162 0.92 -39.56 25.15
C LYS A 162 2.09 -39.97 26.02
#